data_AF-A0A5C6E9R0-F1
#
_entry.id   AF-A0A5C6E9R0-F1
#
_cell.length_a   1.000
_cell.length_b   1.000
_cell.length_c   1.000
_cell.angle_alpha   90.00
_cell.angle_beta   90.00
_cell.angle_gamma   90.00
#
_symmetry.space_group_name_H-M   'P 1'
#
loop_
_entity.id
_entity.type
_entity.pdbx_description
1 polymer ?
#
loop_
_entity_poly.entity_id
_entity_poly.type
_entity_poly.pdbx_seq_one_letter_code
_entity_poly.pdbx_strand_id
1 'polypeptide(L)'
;MMRLLTLALLTTFASLAFAGGRSDRVTIHLLDPRGAIDGDHTMPTEWKGGKTDVLGSRVLNISEAKALRTLLTKELADDDNVPFCGHSPAYAVTILPDGGTATTVTLCGTCGTWAKRGELRALHGKAALKMLDDLLPLPDVFQTLDGKPAKILDPFDDSPRVPFRFLAVPDGG
;
A
#
# COMPACT_ATOMS: atom_id res chain seq x y z
N MET A 1 28.62 -69.75 -26.93
CA MET A 1 29.71 -68.77 -26.70
C MET A 1 29.11 -67.37 -26.70
N MET A 2 28.99 -66.78 -25.50
CA MET A 2 28.39 -65.47 -25.19
C MET A 2 29.24 -64.32 -25.77
N ARG A 3 28.60 -63.33 -26.41
CA ARG A 3 29.20 -62.02 -26.66
C ARG A 3 28.59 -60.99 -25.72
N LEU A 4 29.46 -60.37 -24.93
CA LEU A 4 29.20 -59.34 -23.92
C LEU A 4 28.47 -58.13 -24.51
N LEU A 5 27.43 -57.69 -23.80
CA LEU A 5 26.77 -56.40 -23.98
C LEU A 5 27.39 -55.41 -22.98
N THR A 6 28.19 -54.46 -23.45
CA THR A 6 28.77 -53.39 -22.60
C THR A 6 27.77 -52.25 -22.48
N LEU A 7 27.14 -52.13 -21.31
CA LEU A 7 26.23 -51.03 -20.98
C LEU A 7 27.05 -49.83 -20.47
N ALA A 8 27.13 -48.76 -21.26
CA ALA A 8 27.74 -47.50 -20.84
C ALA A 8 26.73 -46.69 -20.00
N LEU A 9 26.99 -46.57 -18.70
CA LEU A 9 26.19 -45.78 -17.77
C LEU A 9 26.69 -44.32 -17.80
N LEU A 10 26.01 -43.44 -18.56
CA LEU A 10 26.22 -42.00 -18.46
C LEU A 10 25.54 -41.49 -17.19
N THR A 11 26.32 -41.18 -16.15
CA THR A 11 25.87 -40.40 -15.00
C THR A 11 25.93 -38.92 -15.36
N THR A 12 24.81 -38.35 -15.78
CA THR A 12 24.62 -36.90 -15.86
C THR A 12 24.46 -36.33 -14.45
N PHE A 13 25.49 -35.65 -13.95
CA PHE A 13 25.37 -34.78 -12.80
C PHE A 13 24.51 -33.58 -13.20
N ALA A 14 23.23 -33.60 -12.82
CA ALA A 14 22.38 -32.42 -12.88
C ALA A 14 22.83 -31.47 -11.77
N SER A 15 23.58 -30.44 -12.13
CA SER A 15 23.86 -29.30 -11.27
C SER A 15 22.55 -28.57 -10.98
N LEU A 16 22.00 -28.79 -9.78
CA LEU A 16 20.92 -27.97 -9.22
C LEU A 16 21.51 -26.58 -8.93
N ALA A 17 21.46 -25.70 -9.93
CA ALA A 17 21.61 -24.27 -9.71
C ALA A 17 20.38 -23.81 -8.91
N PHE A 18 20.53 -23.72 -7.59
CA PHE A 18 19.62 -22.93 -6.77
C PHE A 18 19.76 -21.47 -7.20
N ALA A 19 18.93 -21.05 -8.14
CA ALA A 19 18.64 -19.64 -8.35
C ALA A 19 17.91 -19.14 -7.09
N GLY A 20 18.69 -18.74 -6.08
CA GLY A 20 18.20 -17.96 -4.96
C GLY A 20 17.81 -16.56 -5.46
N GLY A 21 16.71 -16.48 -6.22
CA GLY A 21 16.14 -15.22 -6.67
C GLY A 21 15.83 -14.36 -5.44
N ARG A 22 16.24 -13.10 -5.45
CA ARG A 22 15.90 -12.19 -4.35
C ARG A 22 14.39 -12.05 -4.32
N SER A 23 13.81 -12.09 -3.13
CA SER A 23 12.37 -11.89 -2.96
C SER A 23 11.99 -10.44 -3.25
N ASP A 24 10.85 -10.23 -3.90
CA ASP A 24 10.26 -8.90 -4.11
C ASP A 24 10.29 -8.04 -2.84
N ARG A 25 10.61 -6.76 -3.00
CA ARG A 25 10.59 -5.80 -1.89
C ARG A 25 9.24 -5.11 -1.87
N VAL A 26 8.50 -5.26 -0.76
CA VAL A 26 7.23 -4.56 -0.54
C VAL A 26 7.43 -3.47 0.50
N THR A 27 7.02 -2.25 0.17
CA THR A 27 7.05 -1.10 1.07
C THR A 27 5.64 -0.56 1.25
N ILE A 28 5.21 -0.39 2.49
CA ILE A 28 3.98 0.31 2.85
C ILE A 28 4.35 1.77 3.13
N HIS A 29 3.55 2.69 2.63
CA HIS A 29 3.61 4.10 2.96
C HIS A 29 2.30 4.52 3.61
N LEU A 30 2.41 5.20 4.74
CA LEU A 30 1.29 5.85 5.40
C LEU A 30 1.20 7.28 4.85
N LEU A 31 0.04 7.66 4.34
CA LEU A 31 -0.19 8.91 3.63
C LEU A 31 -1.03 9.85 4.49
N ASP A 32 -0.79 11.15 4.36
CA ASP A 32 -1.67 12.16 4.93
C ASP A 32 -2.96 12.26 4.10
N PRO A 33 -4.11 11.88 4.65
CA PRO A 33 -5.38 11.94 3.93
C PRO A 33 -5.85 13.38 3.67
N ARG A 34 -5.16 14.41 4.16
CA ARG A 34 -5.45 15.80 3.79
C ARG A 34 -4.81 16.20 2.47
N GLY A 35 -3.96 15.35 1.89
CA GLY A 35 -3.14 15.66 0.73
C GLY A 35 -1.82 16.34 1.11
N ALA A 36 -1.08 16.84 0.12
CA ALA A 36 0.15 17.59 0.37
C ALA A 36 -0.19 18.96 0.95
N ILE A 37 0.20 19.22 2.20
CA ILE A 37 -0.06 20.51 2.87
C ILE A 37 1.17 21.41 2.75
N ASP A 38 2.37 20.91 3.06
CA ASP A 38 3.61 21.70 3.09
C ASP A 38 4.91 20.83 3.09
N GLY A 39 4.86 19.56 2.67
CA GLY A 39 5.97 18.62 2.90
C GLY A 39 7.09 18.60 1.85
N ASP A 40 8.34 18.58 2.32
CA ASP A 40 9.54 18.12 1.57
C ASP A 40 9.49 16.61 1.26
N HIS A 41 8.57 15.88 1.88
CA HIS A 41 8.43 14.43 1.81
C HIS A 41 7.04 14.04 1.31
N THR A 42 6.82 14.24 0.01
CA THR A 42 5.60 13.85 -0.68
C THR A 42 5.82 12.65 -1.58
N MET A 43 4.75 11.91 -1.88
CA MET A 43 4.74 10.91 -2.94
C MET A 43 3.53 11.07 -3.85
N PRO A 44 3.63 10.67 -5.14
CA PRO A 44 2.48 10.63 -6.02
C PRO A 44 1.46 9.62 -5.50
N THR A 45 0.19 9.98 -5.59
CA THR A 45 -0.91 9.03 -5.41
C THR A 45 -1.30 8.46 -6.76
N GLU A 46 -1.77 7.23 -6.76
CA GLU A 46 -2.36 6.63 -7.95
C GLU A 46 -3.78 7.14 -8.21
N TRP A 47 -4.27 8.08 -7.41
CA TRP A 47 -5.57 8.71 -7.55
C TRP A 47 -5.44 10.13 -8.13
N LYS A 48 -5.96 10.33 -9.35
CA LYS A 48 -5.95 11.62 -10.07
C LYS A 48 -4.58 12.31 -10.21
N GLY A 49 -3.48 11.57 -10.07
CA GLY A 49 -2.13 12.12 -10.15
C GLY A 49 -1.80 13.12 -9.04
N GLY A 50 -2.53 13.07 -7.92
CA GLY A 50 -2.29 13.92 -6.77
C GLY A 50 -0.97 13.61 -6.07
N LYS A 51 -0.61 14.44 -5.10
CA LYS A 51 0.48 14.18 -4.15
C LYS A 51 -0.04 14.27 -2.73
N THR A 52 0.60 13.51 -1.86
CA THR A 52 0.30 13.50 -0.42
C THR A 52 1.59 13.41 0.37
N ASP A 53 1.57 13.99 1.57
CA ASP A 53 2.67 13.90 2.53
C ASP A 53 2.78 12.45 3.04
N VAL A 54 4.00 11.95 3.16
CA VAL A 54 4.27 10.61 3.70
C VAL A 54 4.50 10.73 5.20
N LEU A 55 3.54 10.24 5.99
CA LEU A 55 3.60 10.24 7.46
C LEU A 55 4.53 9.17 8.01
N GLY A 56 4.72 8.08 7.27
CA GLY A 56 5.56 6.96 7.68
C GLY A 56 5.76 5.96 6.55
N SER A 57 6.77 5.11 6.66
CA SER A 57 7.02 4.03 5.70
C SER A 57 7.63 2.82 6.37
N ARG A 58 7.30 1.64 5.87
CA ARG A 58 7.82 0.37 6.38
C ARG A 58 8.12 -0.59 5.25
N VAL A 59 9.34 -1.10 5.22
CA VAL A 59 9.73 -2.22 4.35
C VAL A 59 9.33 -3.51 5.04
N LEU A 60 8.59 -4.37 4.34
CA LEU A 60 8.10 -5.63 4.88
C LEU A 60 9.15 -6.72 4.81
N ASN A 61 9.10 -7.64 5.78
CA ASN A 61 9.83 -8.90 5.66
C ASN A 61 9.15 -9.83 4.63
N ILE A 62 9.82 -10.93 4.28
CA ILE A 62 9.36 -11.86 3.22
C ILE A 62 7.97 -12.44 3.54
N SER A 63 7.71 -12.80 4.79
CA SER A 63 6.44 -13.41 5.21
C SER A 63 5.29 -12.39 5.13
N GLU A 64 5.52 -11.18 5.64
CA GLU A 64 4.56 -10.07 5.58
C GLU A 64 4.26 -9.66 4.14
N ALA A 65 5.30 -9.52 3.31
CA ALA A 65 5.19 -9.19 1.91
C ALA A 65 4.36 -10.24 1.15
N LYS A 66 4.61 -11.52 1.40
CA LYS A 66 3.86 -12.62 0.78
C LYS A 66 2.39 -12.59 1.19
N ALA A 67 2.11 -12.45 2.48
CA ALA A 67 0.74 -12.42 3.00
C ALA A 67 -0.04 -11.20 2.46
N LEU A 68 0.55 -10.00 2.49
CA LEU A 68 -0.09 -8.80 1.96
C LEU A 68 -0.38 -8.93 0.46
N ARG A 69 0.56 -9.47 -0.32
CA ARG A 69 0.34 -9.70 -1.76
C ARG A 69 -0.82 -10.64 -2.03
N THR A 70 -0.92 -11.74 -1.28
CA THR A 70 -2.05 -12.66 -1.43
C THR A 70 -3.38 -11.95 -1.17
N LEU A 71 -3.45 -11.09 -0.15
CA LEU A 71 -4.65 -10.30 0.12
C LEU A 71 -4.93 -9.29 -0.99
N LEU A 72 -3.93 -8.53 -1.43
CA LEU A 72 -4.09 -7.55 -2.51
C LEU A 72 -4.49 -8.22 -3.83
N THR A 73 -3.90 -9.35 -4.22
CA THR A 73 -4.32 -10.09 -5.41
C THR A 73 -5.78 -10.52 -5.36
N LYS A 74 -6.30 -10.83 -4.16
CA LYS A 74 -7.69 -11.23 -3.96
C LYS A 74 -8.64 -10.03 -3.93
N GLU A 75 -8.26 -8.95 -3.24
CA GLU A 75 -9.16 -7.83 -2.92
C GLU A 75 -9.09 -6.67 -3.91
N LEU A 76 -7.97 -6.48 -4.61
CA LEU A 76 -7.83 -5.50 -5.70
C LEU A 76 -8.41 -6.01 -7.03
N ALA A 77 -9.24 -7.06 -7.01
CA ALA A 77 -9.87 -7.56 -8.22
C ALA A 77 -10.95 -6.56 -8.66
N ASP A 78 -10.95 -6.24 -9.95
CA ASP A 78 -11.56 -5.05 -10.53
C ASP A 78 -13.11 -5.04 -10.46
N ASP A 79 -13.68 -4.16 -9.63
CA ASP A 79 -15.09 -3.75 -9.70
C ASP A 79 -15.17 -2.23 -9.92
N ASP A 80 -15.77 -1.85 -11.04
CA ASP A 80 -15.92 -0.47 -11.49
C ASP A 80 -17.19 0.19 -10.90
N ASN A 81 -18.01 -0.56 -10.17
CA ASN A 81 -19.15 -0.04 -9.42
C ASN A 81 -18.68 0.64 -8.13
N VAL A 82 -18.01 1.78 -8.29
CA VAL A 82 -17.43 2.51 -7.17
C VAL A 82 -18.45 3.47 -6.57
N PRO A 83 -18.97 3.24 -5.36
CA PRO A 83 -19.53 4.33 -4.58
C PRO A 83 -18.36 5.28 -4.27
N PHE A 84 -18.26 6.38 -5.02
CA PHE A 84 -17.27 7.41 -4.72
C PHE A 84 -17.46 7.85 -3.27
N CYS A 85 -16.46 7.56 -2.45
CA CYS A 85 -16.51 7.72 -1.01
C CYS A 85 -15.95 9.06 -0.55
N GLY A 86 -15.50 9.91 -1.47
CA GLY A 86 -14.90 11.21 -1.15
C GLY A 86 -13.48 11.12 -0.61
N HIS A 87 -13.20 10.22 0.33
CA HIS A 87 -11.98 10.22 1.15
C HIS A 87 -10.67 10.07 0.37
N SER A 88 -9.64 10.76 0.85
CA SER A 88 -8.29 10.68 0.32
C SER A 88 -7.60 9.35 0.65
N PRO A 89 -6.60 8.94 -0.15
CA PRO A 89 -5.82 7.76 0.15
C PRO A 89 -5.11 7.88 1.51
N ALA A 90 -5.07 6.77 2.26
CA ALA A 90 -4.38 6.69 3.55
C ALA A 90 -3.15 5.77 3.48
N TYR A 91 -3.13 4.85 2.53
CA TYR A 91 -2.04 3.91 2.33
C TYR A 91 -1.58 3.91 0.87
N ALA A 92 -0.28 3.76 0.65
CA ALA A 92 0.27 3.32 -0.62
C ALA A 92 1.10 2.05 -0.41
N VAL A 93 0.98 1.09 -1.33
CA VAL A 93 1.79 -0.12 -1.32
C VAL A 93 2.62 -0.16 -2.59
N THR A 94 3.94 -0.09 -2.42
CA THR A 94 4.92 -0.19 -3.50
C THR A 94 5.50 -1.60 -3.52
N ILE A 95 5.30 -2.30 -4.63
CA ILE A 95 5.84 -3.64 -4.87
C ILE A 95 6.95 -3.51 -5.91
N LEU A 96 8.19 -3.75 -5.51
CA LEU A 96 9.34 -3.81 -6.40
C LEU A 96 9.74 -5.27 -6.61
N PRO A 97 9.39 -5.88 -7.76
CA PRO A 97 9.88 -7.20 -8.10
C PRO A 97 11.38 -7.19 -8.41
N ASP A 98 12.05 -8.32 -8.18
CA ASP A 98 13.49 -8.42 -8.46
C ASP A 98 13.80 -8.14 -9.94
N GLY A 99 14.65 -7.14 -10.18
CA GLY A 99 15.00 -6.68 -11.53
C GLY A 99 13.86 -6.05 -12.34
N GLY A 100 12.71 -5.76 -11.74
CA GLY A 100 11.54 -5.23 -12.45
C GLY A 100 11.12 -3.81 -12.04
N THR A 101 10.04 -3.33 -12.65
CA THR A 101 9.48 -1.99 -12.38
C THR A 101 8.60 -2.03 -11.14
N ALA A 102 8.76 -1.03 -10.27
CA ALA A 102 7.89 -0.85 -9.12
C ALA A 102 6.43 -0.65 -9.58
N THR A 103 5.51 -1.33 -8.92
CA THR A 103 4.07 -1.07 -9.03
C THR A 103 3.58 -0.49 -7.73
N THR A 104 2.84 0.61 -7.82
CA THR A 104 2.21 1.24 -6.67
C THR A 104 0.69 1.14 -6.81
N VAL A 105 0.03 0.97 -5.68
CA VAL A 105 -1.42 1.12 -5.52
C VAL A 105 -1.68 1.99 -4.31
N THR A 106 -2.70 2.83 -4.38
CA THR A 106 -3.13 3.63 -3.22
C THR A 106 -4.49 3.15 -2.73
N LEU A 107 -4.63 2.92 -1.42
CA LEU A 107 -5.86 2.46 -0.81
C LEU A 107 -6.44 3.56 0.10
N CYS A 108 -7.76 3.70 0.08
CA CYS A 108 -8.47 4.46 1.10
C CYS A 108 -8.47 3.66 2.42
N GLY A 109 -8.05 4.29 3.52
CA GLY A 109 -8.01 3.65 4.84
C GLY A 109 -9.38 3.36 5.46
N THR A 110 -10.45 4.01 4.99
CA THR A 110 -11.79 3.95 5.61
C THR A 110 -12.86 3.32 4.71
N CYS A 111 -12.71 3.46 3.40
CA CYS A 111 -13.81 3.29 2.44
C CYS A 111 -13.90 1.91 1.80
N GLY A 112 -12.81 1.13 1.83
CA GLY A 112 -12.73 -0.06 1.00
C GLY A 112 -12.58 0.24 -0.50
N THR A 113 -11.93 1.35 -0.88
CA THR A 113 -11.62 1.69 -2.28
C THR A 113 -10.11 1.74 -2.50
N TRP A 114 -9.69 1.59 -3.74
CA TRP A 114 -8.30 1.70 -4.13
C TRP A 114 -8.18 2.33 -5.51
N ALA A 115 -6.99 2.83 -5.82
CA ALA A 115 -6.67 3.40 -7.11
C ALA A 115 -5.33 2.90 -7.65
N LYS A 116 -5.27 2.84 -8.98
CA LYS A 116 -4.09 2.54 -9.78
C LYS A 116 -4.19 3.29 -11.11
N ARG A 117 -3.12 3.96 -11.53
CA ARG A 117 -3.03 4.70 -12.80
C ARG A 117 -4.15 5.73 -13.02
N GLY A 118 -4.64 6.34 -11.93
CA GLY A 118 -5.70 7.34 -11.96
C GLY A 118 -7.12 6.76 -11.91
N GLU A 119 -7.28 5.44 -11.98
CA GLU A 119 -8.59 4.78 -11.95
C GLU A 119 -8.92 4.33 -10.53
N LEU A 120 -10.14 4.63 -10.07
CA LEU A 120 -10.68 4.21 -8.78
C LEU A 120 -11.51 2.94 -8.95
N ARG A 121 -11.38 2.01 -8.01
CA ARG A 121 -12.10 0.72 -7.99
C ARG A 121 -12.50 0.38 -6.56
N ALA A 122 -13.52 -0.46 -6.41
CA ALA A 122 -13.90 -1.01 -5.12
C ALA A 122 -12.97 -2.16 -4.72
N LEU A 123 -12.79 -2.38 -3.41
CA LEU A 123 -12.17 -3.59 -2.89
C LEU A 123 -13.25 -4.67 -2.70
N HIS A 124 -12.90 -5.92 -3.01
CA HIS A 124 -13.75 -7.07 -2.68
C HIS A 124 -13.73 -7.47 -1.19
N GLY A 125 -13.00 -6.74 -0.35
CA GLY A 125 -12.84 -7.05 1.07
C GLY A 125 -12.11 -5.96 1.86
N LYS A 126 -11.81 -6.27 3.12
CA LYS A 126 -11.12 -5.37 4.06
C LYS A 126 -9.90 -6.00 4.73
N ALA A 127 -9.54 -7.24 4.38
CA ALA A 127 -8.45 -7.94 5.04
C ALA A 127 -7.10 -7.29 4.74
N ALA A 128 -6.87 -6.81 3.52
CA ALA A 128 -5.68 -6.04 3.19
C ALA A 128 -5.61 -4.75 4.01
N LEU A 129 -6.72 -4.01 4.11
CA LEU A 129 -6.79 -2.79 4.93
C LEU A 129 -6.50 -3.05 6.40
N LYS A 130 -7.10 -4.11 6.97
CA LYS A 130 -6.82 -4.50 8.35
C LYS A 130 -5.34 -4.84 8.55
N MET A 131 -4.74 -5.61 7.64
CA MET A 131 -3.32 -5.95 7.74
C MET A 131 -2.41 -4.72 7.63
N LEU A 132 -2.76 -3.75 6.76
CA LEU A 132 -2.02 -2.49 6.65
C LEU A 132 -2.08 -1.70 7.97
N ASP A 133 -3.27 -1.62 8.57
CA ASP A 133 -3.48 -0.94 9.85
C ASP A 133 -2.72 -1.64 11.00
N ASP A 134 -2.73 -2.98 11.05
CA ASP A 134 -1.96 -3.73 12.04
C ASP A 134 -0.43 -3.55 11.86
N LEU A 135 0.05 -3.33 10.63
CA LEU A 135 1.49 -3.19 10.33
C LEU A 135 2.03 -1.76 10.45
N LEU A 136 1.20 -0.77 10.13
CA LEU A 136 1.55 0.65 10.11
C LEU A 136 0.27 1.48 10.35
N PRO A 137 -0.21 1.56 11.60
CA PRO A 137 -1.52 2.14 11.90
C PRO A 137 -1.59 3.63 11.59
N LEU A 138 -2.79 4.09 11.22
CA LEU A 138 -3.07 5.51 11.12
C LEU A 138 -2.99 6.17 12.51
N PRO A 139 -2.43 7.39 12.64
CA PRO A 139 -2.54 8.18 13.85
C PRO A 139 -4.01 8.32 14.29
N ASP A 140 -4.25 8.35 15.61
CA ASP A 140 -5.60 8.40 16.19
C ASP A 140 -6.47 9.53 15.63
N VAL A 141 -5.86 10.67 15.29
CA VAL A 141 -6.50 11.83 14.63
C VAL A 141 -7.19 11.46 13.30
N PHE A 142 -6.73 10.41 12.63
CA PHE A 142 -7.27 9.90 11.37
C PHE A 142 -8.05 8.60 11.54
N GLN A 143 -8.17 8.04 12.74
CA GLN A 143 -8.94 6.82 12.95
C GLN A 143 -10.44 7.14 13.03
N THR A 144 -11.27 6.21 12.55
CA THR A 144 -12.72 6.22 12.77
C THR A 144 -13.03 6.15 14.27
N LEU A 145 -13.72 7.15 14.82
CA LEU A 145 -14.35 7.09 16.14
C LEU A 145 -15.82 6.66 15.95
N ASP A 146 -16.27 5.64 16.67
CA ASP A 146 -17.64 5.12 16.62
C ASP A 146 -18.12 4.67 15.21
N GLY A 147 -17.20 4.18 14.38
CA GLY A 147 -17.50 3.74 13.01
C GLY A 147 -17.74 4.88 12.01
N LYS A 148 -17.56 6.14 12.41
CA LYS A 148 -17.61 7.31 11.54
C LYS A 148 -16.19 7.81 11.26
N PRO A 149 -15.84 8.12 10.00
CA PRO A 149 -14.51 8.66 9.70
C PRO A 149 -14.28 9.92 10.53
N ALA A 150 -13.04 10.11 11.02
CA ALA A 150 -12.69 11.35 11.68
C ALA A 150 -13.05 12.51 10.75
N LYS A 151 -13.64 13.60 11.28
CA LYS A 151 -14.10 14.73 10.44
C LYS A 151 -13.02 15.30 9.54
N ILE A 152 -11.76 15.20 9.96
CA ILE A 152 -10.59 15.62 9.18
C ILE A 152 -10.34 14.79 7.91
N LEU A 153 -10.95 13.60 7.83
CA LEU A 153 -10.92 12.71 6.67
C LEU A 153 -12.05 12.98 5.68
N ASP A 154 -13.06 13.76 6.05
CA ASP A 154 -14.16 14.14 5.17
C ASP A 154 -13.66 15.26 4.26
N PRO A 155 -13.28 14.98 3.01
CA PRO A 155 -12.39 15.87 2.26
C PRO A 155 -13.14 16.97 1.50
N PHE A 156 -14.43 17.17 1.80
CA PHE A 156 -15.30 18.16 1.15
C PHE A 156 -16.28 18.81 2.13
N ASP A 157 -15.89 19.03 3.38
CA ASP A 157 -16.56 20.07 4.15
C ASP A 157 -16.21 21.41 3.47
N ASP A 158 -17.11 21.87 2.59
CA ASP A 158 -17.09 23.21 1.97
C ASP A 158 -17.17 24.34 3.02
N SER A 159 -17.21 23.99 4.32
CA SER A 159 -16.97 24.94 5.39
C SER A 159 -15.68 25.72 5.11
N PRO A 160 -15.73 27.07 5.20
CA PRO A 160 -14.59 27.90 4.93
C PRO A 160 -13.43 27.43 5.79
N ARG A 161 -12.29 27.14 5.16
CA ARG A 161 -11.04 26.81 5.83
C ARG A 161 -10.78 27.90 6.86
N VAL A 162 -11.07 27.62 8.13
CA VAL A 162 -10.69 28.52 9.20
C VAL A 162 -9.18 28.55 9.17
N PRO A 163 -8.55 29.72 8.93
CA PRO A 163 -7.09 29.80 8.99
C PRO A 163 -6.69 29.27 10.37
N PHE A 164 -5.71 28.37 10.41
CA PHE A 164 -5.09 27.94 11.65
C PHE A 164 -4.68 29.20 12.41
N ARG A 165 -5.47 29.60 13.39
CA ARG A 165 -5.03 30.58 14.38
C ARG A 165 -3.97 29.85 15.17
N PHE A 166 -2.72 30.22 14.95
CA PHE A 166 -1.68 30.01 15.94
C PHE A 166 -2.26 30.44 17.28
N LEU A 167 -2.44 29.49 18.19
CA LEU A 167 -2.71 29.82 19.57
C LEU A 167 -1.48 30.63 19.99
N ALA A 168 -1.67 31.94 20.19
CA ALA A 168 -0.65 32.77 20.78
C ALA A 168 -0.21 32.08 22.06
N VAL A 169 1.06 31.72 22.13
CA VAL A 169 1.70 31.30 23.37
C VAL A 169 1.48 32.47 24.33
N PRO A 170 0.79 32.29 25.47
CA PRO A 170 0.67 33.38 26.43
C PRO A 170 2.09 33.75 26.86
N ASP A 171 2.49 34.99 26.58
CA ASP A 171 3.72 35.55 27.10
C ASP A 171 3.67 35.40 28.62
N GLY A 172 4.61 34.60 29.14
CA GLY A 172 4.74 34.37 30.58
C GLY A 172 5.00 35.70 31.28
N GLY A 173 4.08 36.07 32.17
CA GLY A 173 4.27 37.03 33.25
C GLY A 173 4.43 36.31 34.58
#